data_AF-A0A3N5PHL6-F1
#
_entry.id   AF-A0A3N5PHL6-F1
#
_cell.length_a   1.000
_cell.length_b   1.000
_cell.length_c   1.000
_cell.angle_alpha   90.00
_cell.angle_beta   90.00
_cell.angle_gamma   90.00
#
_symmetry.space_group_name_H-M   'P 1'
#
loop_
_entity.id
_entity.type
_entity.pdbx_description
1 polymer ?
#
loop_
_entity_poly.entity_id
_entity_poly.type
_entity_poly.pdbx_seq_one_letter_code
_entity_poly.pdbx_strand_id
1 'polypeptide(L)'
;MGLGGGEQVDLVVPVGDVFRPRRVESPMDRLTRRAAGKRSTTRTNRKRGRYIYARPADGDLSDIALDATIRQAALEQVKRQVEPGAFHVLPQDVQKKIRVRRASNLILFVVDASWSMAGAQRMEATKGAIMSLLVDAYQKRDRVGL
;
A
#
# COMPACT_ATOMS: atom_id res chain seq x y z
N MET A 1 -15.34 49.70 40.19
CA MET A 1 -16.03 48.51 39.65
C MET A 1 -15.11 47.89 38.63
N GLY A 2 -14.39 46.83 39.02
CA GLY A 2 -13.51 46.09 38.13
C GLY A 2 -14.09 44.71 37.79
N LEU A 3 -13.35 44.01 36.92
CA LEU A 3 -13.48 42.62 36.48
C LEU A 3 -14.45 42.41 35.30
N GLY A 4 -14.06 41.89 34.15
CA GLY A 4 -12.76 41.45 33.70
C GLY A 4 -12.92 41.11 32.22
N GLY A 5 -12.16 41.79 31.36
CA GLY A 5 -12.00 41.33 29.99
C GLY A 5 -11.28 39.99 30.07
N GLY A 6 -12.00 38.91 29.78
CA GLY A 6 -11.40 37.60 29.63
C GLY A 6 -10.46 37.69 28.43
N GLU A 7 -9.19 37.98 28.71
CA GLU A 7 -8.10 37.85 27.76
C GLU A 7 -8.06 36.37 27.40
N GLN A 8 -8.66 36.04 26.25
CA GLN A 8 -8.61 34.71 25.68
C GLN A 8 -7.16 34.54 25.23
N VAL A 9 -6.31 34.09 26.16
CA VAL A 9 -4.91 33.84 25.88
C VAL A 9 -4.91 32.73 24.85
N ASP A 10 -4.63 33.09 23.59
CA ASP A 10 -4.44 32.16 22.48
C ASP A 10 -3.11 31.43 22.71
N LEU A 11 -3.08 30.59 23.75
CA LEU A 11 -1.95 29.77 24.12
C LEU A 11 -1.86 28.66 23.09
N VAL A 12 -1.11 28.94 22.02
CA VAL A 12 -0.69 27.92 21.07
C VAL A 12 0.07 26.84 21.85
N VAL A 13 -0.62 25.74 22.15
CA VAL A 13 0.00 24.60 22.85
C VAL A 13 1.16 24.09 21.99
N PRO A 14 2.37 23.93 22.56
CA PRO A 14 3.53 23.43 21.83
C PRO A 14 3.29 22.02 21.28
N VAL A 15 4.09 21.64 20.29
CA VAL A 15 4.14 20.25 19.82
C VAL A 15 5.00 19.47 20.79
N GLY A 16 4.44 18.41 21.40
CA GLY A 16 5.19 17.54 22.29
C GLY A 16 6.24 16.70 21.56
N ASP A 17 6.96 15.88 22.32
CA ASP A 17 8.05 15.06 21.80
C ASP A 17 7.63 14.19 20.61
N VAL A 18 8.41 14.28 19.53
CA VAL A 18 8.27 13.42 18.37
C VAL A 18 8.96 12.09 18.60
N PHE A 19 8.33 11.01 18.13
CA PHE A 19 8.86 9.66 18.24
C PHE A 19 8.86 8.95 16.89
N ARG A 20 9.55 7.82 16.81
CA ARG A 20 9.51 6.97 15.63
C ARG A 20 8.26 6.08 15.69
N PRO A 21 7.26 6.26 14.81
CA PRO A 21 6.06 5.45 14.89
C PRO A 21 6.34 3.98 14.58
N ARG A 22 5.56 3.10 15.21
CA ARG A 22 5.53 1.69 14.80
C ARG A 22 4.99 1.59 13.39
N ARG A 23 5.48 0.60 12.65
CA ARG A 23 5.02 0.37 11.28
C ARG A 23 3.54 -0.01 11.30
N VAL A 24 2.70 0.83 10.71
CA VAL A 24 1.31 0.49 10.42
C VAL A 24 1.32 -0.63 9.38
N GLU A 25 0.99 -1.84 9.80
CA GLU A 25 0.85 -2.99 8.91
C GLU A 25 -0.59 -3.09 8.40
N SER A 26 -0.72 -3.33 7.11
CA SER A 26 -2.02 -3.68 6.52
C SER A 26 -1.91 -5.11 6.01
N PRO A 27 -2.90 -5.98 6.29
CA PRO A 27 -2.94 -7.30 5.70
C PRO A 27 -2.80 -7.19 4.18
N MET A 28 -2.11 -8.16 3.57
CA MET A 28 -2.07 -8.24 2.11
C MET A 28 -3.47 -8.58 1.59
N ASP A 29 -4.24 -7.56 1.24
CA ASP A 29 -5.50 -7.75 0.54
C ASP A 29 -5.25 -8.16 -0.92
N ARG A 30 -6.19 -8.92 -1.49
CA ARG A 30 -6.20 -9.23 -2.93
C ARG A 30 -6.64 -8.04 -3.78
N LEU A 31 -6.88 -6.88 -3.16
CA LEU A 31 -7.39 -5.70 -3.83
C LEU A 31 -6.25 -5.01 -4.58
N THR A 32 -6.52 -4.62 -5.83
CA THR A 32 -5.57 -3.82 -6.60
C THR A 32 -5.69 -2.36 -6.18
N ARG A 33 -4.68 -1.83 -5.47
CA ARG A 33 -4.69 -0.41 -5.07
C ARG A 33 -4.13 0.46 -6.17
N ARG A 34 -4.85 1.54 -6.53
CA ARG A 34 -4.46 2.47 -7.60
C ARG A 34 -3.28 3.37 -7.21
N ALA A 35 -3.24 3.83 -5.97
CA ALA A 35 -2.23 4.76 -5.48
C ALA A 35 -0.87 4.08 -5.25
N ALA A 36 0.20 4.72 -5.71
CA ALA A 36 1.56 4.25 -5.52
C ALA A 36 2.11 4.77 -4.18
N GLY A 37 2.95 3.99 -3.51
CA GLY A 37 3.57 4.39 -2.24
C GLY A 37 4.66 3.40 -1.83
N LYS A 38 5.13 3.50 -0.59
CA LYS A 38 6.26 2.69 -0.07
C LYS A 38 5.89 1.82 1.13
N ARG A 39 4.61 1.71 1.50
CA ARG A 39 4.16 0.99 2.71
C ARG A 39 3.71 -0.45 2.41
N SER A 40 2.52 -0.59 1.83
CA SER A 40 1.79 -1.86 1.74
C SER A 40 2.04 -2.56 0.41
N THR A 41 2.12 -3.88 0.42
CA THR A 41 2.27 -4.67 -0.81
C THR A 41 0.90 -5.03 -1.36
N THR A 42 0.66 -4.77 -2.65
CA THR A 42 -0.62 -5.03 -3.33
C THR A 42 -0.36 -5.66 -4.69
N ARG A 43 -1.31 -6.46 -5.20
CA ARG A 43 -1.27 -6.96 -6.58
C ARG A 43 -1.47 -5.80 -7.56
N THR A 44 -0.93 -5.91 -8.76
CA THR A 44 -1.09 -4.88 -9.79
C THR A 44 -1.29 -5.48 -11.17
N ASN A 45 -2.23 -4.90 -11.91
CA ASN A 45 -2.47 -5.20 -13.32
C ASN A 45 -1.61 -4.33 -14.25
N ARG A 46 -0.75 -3.46 -13.70
CA ARG A 46 0.24 -2.73 -14.50
C ARG A 46 1.40 -3.67 -14.82
N LYS A 47 2.03 -3.48 -15.99
CA LYS A 47 3.25 -4.20 -16.41
C LYS A 47 4.52 -3.80 -15.60
N ARG A 48 4.36 -3.35 -14.35
CA ARG A 48 5.44 -2.90 -13.45
C ARG A 48 5.24 -3.44 -12.05
N GLY A 49 6.31 -3.92 -11.44
CA GLY A 49 6.31 -4.53 -10.10
C GLY A 49 7.08 -5.84 -10.10
N ARG A 50 7.25 -6.42 -8.91
CA ARG A 50 7.92 -7.72 -8.76
C ARG A 50 6.99 -8.83 -9.24
N TYR A 51 7.44 -9.60 -10.23
CA TYR A 51 6.80 -10.84 -10.63
C TYR A 51 6.96 -11.86 -9.49
N ILE A 52 5.85 -12.39 -8.97
CA ILE A 52 5.85 -13.30 -7.82
C ILE A 52 5.45 -14.73 -8.19
N TYR A 53 4.54 -14.91 -9.14
CA TYR A 53 4.15 -16.22 -9.66
C TYR A 53 3.33 -16.08 -10.94
N ALA A 54 3.22 -17.15 -11.73
CA ALA A 54 2.38 -17.23 -12.92
C ALA A 54 1.07 -17.98 -12.64
N ARG A 55 0.02 -17.67 -13.42
CA ARG A 55 -1.24 -18.43 -13.47
C ARG A 55 -1.70 -18.57 -14.92
N PRO A 56 -2.62 -19.49 -15.26
CA PRO A 56 -3.21 -19.57 -16.60
C PRO A 56 -3.76 -18.21 -17.06
N ALA A 57 -3.58 -17.92 -18.34
CA ALA A 57 -4.01 -16.66 -18.93
C ALA A 57 -5.53 -16.58 -19.11
N ASP A 58 -6.22 -17.72 -19.24
CA ASP A 58 -7.69 -17.82 -19.40
C ASP A 58 -8.24 -16.85 -20.45
N GLY A 59 -7.53 -16.72 -21.58
CA GLY A 59 -7.87 -15.82 -22.69
C GLY A 59 -7.29 -14.40 -22.60
N ASP A 60 -6.78 -13.98 -21.44
CA ASP A 60 -6.14 -12.68 -21.27
C ASP A 60 -4.63 -12.74 -21.53
N LEU A 61 -4.26 -12.45 -22.77
CA LEU A 61 -2.86 -12.47 -23.25
C LEU A 61 -2.05 -11.23 -22.86
N SER A 62 -2.55 -10.38 -21.96
CA SER A 62 -1.76 -9.27 -21.45
C SER A 62 -0.71 -9.76 -20.44
N ASP A 63 0.52 -9.23 -20.56
CA ASP A 63 1.56 -9.42 -19.55
C ASP A 63 1.98 -10.89 -19.31
N ILE A 64 2.26 -11.58 -20.42
CA ILE A 64 2.62 -13.00 -20.50
C ILE A 64 3.87 -13.34 -19.68
N ALA A 65 3.82 -14.48 -19.00
CA ALA A 65 4.92 -15.14 -18.30
C ALA A 65 5.65 -16.09 -19.25
N LEU A 66 6.54 -15.55 -20.09
CA LEU A 66 7.22 -16.33 -21.13
C LEU A 66 7.90 -17.60 -20.58
N ASP A 67 8.58 -17.49 -19.45
CA ASP A 67 9.22 -18.61 -18.75
C ASP A 67 8.22 -19.69 -18.33
N ALA A 68 7.11 -19.30 -17.70
CA ALA A 68 6.08 -20.22 -17.28
C ALA A 68 5.28 -20.81 -18.45
N THR A 69 5.05 -20.03 -19.52
CA THR A 69 4.42 -20.48 -20.76
C THR A 69 5.28 -21.52 -21.47
N ILE A 70 6.58 -21.27 -21.62
CA ILE A 70 7.51 -22.23 -22.24
C ILE A 70 7.56 -23.50 -21.39
N ARG A 71 7.65 -23.38 -20.06
CA ARG A 71 7.62 -24.54 -19.17
C ARG A 71 6.32 -25.35 -19.32
N GLN A 72 5.17 -24.68 -19.34
CA GLN A 72 3.88 -25.35 -19.50
C GLN A 72 3.78 -26.04 -20.86
N ALA A 73 4.15 -25.35 -21.93
CA ALA A 73 4.17 -25.92 -23.28
C ALA A 73 5.10 -27.13 -23.35
N ALA A 74 6.29 -27.06 -22.74
CA ALA A 74 7.26 -28.16 -22.69
C ALA A 74 6.69 -29.42 -22.03
N LEU A 75 5.99 -29.28 -20.91
CA LEU A 75 5.34 -30.39 -20.21
C LEU A 75 4.26 -31.06 -21.06
N GLU A 76 3.53 -30.28 -21.85
CA GLU A 76 2.44 -30.78 -22.69
C GLU A 76 2.91 -31.38 -24.03
N GLN A 77 4.17 -31.17 -24.45
CA GLN A 77 4.69 -31.74 -25.70
C GLN A 77 4.59 -33.27 -25.70
N VAL A 78 4.87 -33.91 -24.56
CA VAL A 78 4.84 -35.39 -24.43
C VAL A 78 3.44 -35.93 -24.74
N LYS A 79 2.40 -35.27 -24.22
CA LYS A 79 1.00 -35.68 -24.44
C LYS A 79 0.54 -35.40 -25.87
N ARG A 80 1.12 -34.39 -26.52
CA ARG A 80 0.77 -33.96 -27.88
C ARG A 80 1.46 -34.77 -28.97
N GLN A 81 2.38 -35.67 -28.60
CA GLN A 81 3.15 -36.50 -29.56
C GLN A 81 3.75 -35.65 -30.69
N VAL A 82 4.30 -34.49 -30.32
CA VAL A 82 4.89 -33.56 -31.29
C VAL A 82 6.12 -34.20 -31.91
N GLU A 83 6.30 -34.00 -33.22
CA GLU A 83 7.45 -34.49 -33.96
C GLU A 83 8.78 -34.10 -33.28
N PRO A 84 9.79 -34.99 -33.28
CA PRO A 84 11.10 -34.67 -32.74
C PRO A 84 11.66 -33.37 -33.35
N GLY A 85 11.97 -32.39 -32.49
CA GLY A 85 12.50 -31.08 -32.91
C GLY A 85 11.45 -30.00 -33.13
N ALA A 86 10.15 -30.31 -33.09
CA ALA A 86 9.09 -29.31 -33.11
C ALA A 86 8.67 -28.91 -31.67
N PHE A 87 8.34 -27.64 -31.48
CA PHE A 87 7.88 -27.09 -30.19
C PHE A 87 6.61 -26.28 -30.38
N HIS A 88 5.49 -26.81 -29.92
CA HIS A 88 4.17 -26.21 -30.10
C HIS A 88 3.74 -25.45 -28.85
N VAL A 89 3.58 -24.13 -28.96
CA VAL A 89 2.95 -23.29 -27.93
C VAL A 89 1.50 -23.06 -28.33
N LEU A 90 0.57 -23.53 -27.51
CA LEU A 90 -0.87 -23.38 -27.72
C LEU A 90 -1.48 -22.36 -26.75
N PRO A 91 -2.67 -21.80 -27.04
CA PRO A 91 -3.33 -20.83 -26.16
C PRO A 91 -3.49 -21.33 -24.71
N GLN A 92 -3.75 -22.62 -24.50
CA GLN A 92 -3.85 -23.21 -23.16
C GLN A 92 -2.53 -23.25 -22.38
N ASP A 93 -1.38 -23.11 -23.05
CA ASP A 93 -0.08 -23.06 -22.37
C ASP A 93 0.20 -21.69 -21.79
N VAL A 94 -0.47 -20.65 -22.30
CA VAL A 94 -0.14 -19.27 -21.99
C VAL A 94 -0.40 -19.00 -20.51
N GLN A 95 0.68 -18.61 -19.84
CA GLN A 95 0.65 -18.18 -18.45
C GLN A 95 0.73 -16.65 -18.39
N LYS A 96 0.01 -16.06 -17.44
CA LYS A 96 0.02 -14.63 -17.13
C LYS A 96 0.84 -14.35 -15.87
N LYS A 97 1.66 -13.31 -15.92
CA LYS A 97 2.46 -12.89 -14.76
C LYS A 97 1.57 -12.25 -13.70
N ILE A 98 1.70 -12.70 -12.45
CA ILE A 98 1.17 -11.99 -11.28
C ILE A 98 2.28 -11.14 -10.69
N ARG A 99 2.03 -9.83 -10.65
CA ARG A 99 2.94 -8.86 -10.05
C ARG A 99 2.40 -8.24 -8.78
N VAL A 100 3.32 -7.92 -7.88
CA VAL A 100 3.06 -7.07 -6.72
C VAL A 100 3.91 -5.81 -6.77
N ARG A 101 3.41 -4.76 -6.13
CA ARG A 101 4.13 -3.49 -5.96
C ARG A 101 3.82 -2.91 -4.59
N ARG A 102 4.60 -1.90 -4.19
CA ARG A 102 4.28 -1.07 -3.03
C ARG A 102 3.21 -0.03 -3.38
N ALA A 103 2.28 0.18 -2.46
CA ALA A 103 1.20 1.13 -2.51
C ALA A 103 1.17 1.98 -1.24
N SER A 104 0.54 3.15 -1.35
CA SER A 104 0.27 4.04 -0.23
C SER A 104 -0.92 3.53 0.58
N ASN A 105 -0.94 3.83 1.86
CA ASN A 105 -2.14 3.74 2.69
C ASN A 105 -2.91 5.06 2.67
N LEU A 106 -4.14 5.01 3.15
CA LEU A 106 -4.89 6.17 3.60
C LEU A 106 -4.87 6.15 5.13
N ILE A 107 -4.39 7.23 5.73
CA ILE A 107 -4.39 7.43 7.19
C ILE A 107 -5.39 8.55 7.47
N LEU A 108 -6.38 8.26 8.31
CA LEU A 108 -7.37 9.24 8.78
C LEU A 108 -7.12 9.50 10.26
N PHE A 109 -6.84 10.76 10.60
CA PHE A 109 -6.75 11.19 11.97
C PHE A 109 -8.13 11.58 12.45
N VAL A 110 -8.63 10.92 13.50
CA VAL A 110 -9.88 11.34 14.16
C VAL A 110 -9.48 11.86 15.53
N VAL A 111 -9.62 13.17 15.74
CA VAL A 111 -9.18 13.85 16.96
C VAL A 111 -10.40 14.36 17.71
N ASP A 112 -10.46 14.06 19.01
CA ASP A 112 -11.50 14.63 19.88
C ASP A 112 -11.21 16.11 20.17
N ALA A 113 -12.24 16.94 20.06
CA ALA A 113 -12.19 18.38 20.35
C ALA A 113 -12.97 18.74 21.62
N SER A 114 -13.24 17.77 22.50
CA SER A 114 -13.94 17.98 23.77
C SER A 114 -13.12 18.79 24.78
N TRP A 115 -13.79 19.33 25.81
CA TRP A 115 -13.15 20.07 26.92
C TRP A 115 -12.10 19.25 27.68
N SER A 116 -12.24 17.92 27.68
CA SER A 116 -11.21 17.05 28.25
C SER A 116 -9.86 17.17 27.52
N MET A 117 -9.86 17.63 26.28
CA MET A 117 -8.64 17.87 25.50
C MET A 117 -8.04 19.27 25.74
N ALA A 118 -8.71 20.16 26.50
CA ALA A 118 -8.21 21.51 26.81
C ALA A 118 -7.01 21.54 27.79
N GLY A 119 -6.59 20.39 28.32
CA GLY A 119 -5.38 20.29 29.11
C GLY A 119 -4.13 20.38 28.23
N ALA A 120 -3.26 21.38 28.47
CA ALA A 120 -2.06 21.64 27.66
C ALA A 120 -1.21 20.38 27.42
N GLN A 121 -0.96 19.57 28.46
CA GLN A 121 -0.18 18.33 28.33
C GLN A 121 -0.82 17.27 27.41
N ARG A 122 -2.15 17.13 27.42
CA ARG A 122 -2.88 16.17 26.57
C ARG A 122 -2.87 16.61 25.11
N MET A 123 -3.06 17.90 24.89
CA MET A 123 -3.00 18.51 23.56
C MET A 123 -1.57 18.46 23.00
N GLU A 124 -0.57 18.74 23.83
CA GLU A 124 0.85 18.66 23.49
C GLU A 124 1.26 17.25 23.06
N ALA A 125 0.91 16.23 23.86
CA ALA A 125 1.16 14.82 23.52
C ALA A 125 0.44 14.40 22.22
N THR A 126 -0.80 14.81 22.03
CA THR A 126 -1.58 14.53 20.81
C THR A 126 -0.92 15.16 19.58
N LYS A 127 -0.48 16.43 19.68
CA LYS A 127 0.25 17.11 18.60
C LYS A 127 1.56 16.41 18.29
N GLY A 128 2.33 15.99 19.30
CA GLY A 128 3.56 15.21 19.11
C GLY A 128 3.33 13.88 18.39
N ALA A 129 2.27 13.16 18.76
CA ALA A 129 1.88 11.91 18.12
C ALA A 129 1.43 12.09 16.66
N ILE A 130 0.57 13.08 16.39
CA ILE A 130 0.12 13.40 15.02
C ILE A 130 1.31 13.82 14.17
N MET A 131 2.20 14.68 14.67
CA MET A 131 3.38 15.12 13.92
C MET A 131 4.31 13.94 13.59
N SER A 132 4.55 13.05 14.55
CA SER A 132 5.32 11.83 14.36
C SER A 132 4.75 10.94 13.24
N LEU A 133 3.42 10.76 13.26
CA LEU A 133 2.71 9.97 12.25
C LEU A 133 2.67 10.65 10.88
N LEU A 134 2.56 11.98 10.81
CA LEU A 134 2.62 12.76 9.57
C LEU A 134 3.98 12.64 8.89
N VAL A 135 5.07 12.72 9.67
CA VAL A 135 6.43 12.54 9.15
C VAL A 135 6.61 11.13 8.57
N ASP A 136 6.17 10.07 9.27
CA ASP A 136 6.23 8.70 8.74
C ASP A 136 5.35 8.55 7.48
N ALA A 137 4.12 9.06 7.50
CA ALA A 137 3.21 9.04 6.36
C ALA A 137 3.82 9.72 5.13
N TYR A 138 4.45 10.88 5.30
CA TYR A 138 5.14 11.59 4.21
C TYR A 138 6.26 10.75 3.61
N GLN A 139 7.15 10.19 4.45
CA GLN A 139 8.25 9.34 4.00
C GLN A 139 7.76 8.09 3.24
N LYS A 140 6.65 7.50 3.69
CA LYS A 140 6.03 6.33 3.03
C LYS A 140 5.14 6.69 1.84
N ARG A 141 4.92 7.98 1.58
CA ARG A 141 4.02 8.52 0.54
C ARG A 141 2.59 8.06 0.73
N ASP A 142 2.13 8.06 1.97
CA ASP A 142 0.74 7.81 2.30
C ASP A 142 -0.12 9.04 2.04
N ARG A 143 -1.42 8.82 1.84
CA ARG A 143 -2.40 9.90 1.83
C ARG A 143 -2.90 10.09 3.25
N VAL A 144 -3.12 11.34 3.63
CA VAL A 144 -3.58 11.72 4.95
C VAL A 144 -4.87 12.53 4.82
N GLY A 145 -5.81 12.26 5.72
CA GLY A 145 -6.96 13.11 6.02
C GLY A 145 -7.08 13.32 7.53
N LEU A 146 -7.79 14.37 7.91
CA LEU A 146 -8.19 14.73 9.28
C LEU A 146 -9.71 14.77 9.33
#